data_AF-A0A841IWP6-F1
#
_entry.id   AF-A0A841IWP6-F1
#
_cell.length_a   1.000
_cell.length_b   1.000
_cell.length_c   1.000
_cell.angle_alpha   90.00
_cell.angle_beta   90.00
_cell.angle_gamma   90.00
#
_symmetry.space_group_name_H-M   'P 1'
#
loop_
_entity.id
_entity.type
_entity.pdbx_description
1 polymer ?
#
loop_
_entity_poly.entity_id
_entity_poly.type
_entity_poly.pdbx_seq_one_letter_code
_entity_poly.pdbx_strand_id
1 'polypeptide(L)'
;MNENPTPQEKAAERLAADPGLVQRRLEADLAEAARVERTGIRLSPGLSRDGLVDALRASADSITYDHPVLAVTQAKRYHGDLPTGERSDTEELSALYQAASRTLREGELTADRRVPHGNHRILEFHRQFSEGGLFTVTLSATVRVEPDGSVWLEEHRWPSPPVRPVHGRQAGSHELFDAALRELQHDAIPLDRSLTALLLATVQGGEGIGPGYRSAVTERVTARRRELDDYAWTAHEHATSDLEDRWYTACFHRSVLENLFENHLGGAAFSLVDREDVEEIDEELRYRLSGVKGSPNAVPPGMPPHHWWWREAVG
;
A
#
# COMPACT_ATOMS: atom_id res chain seq x y z
N MET A 1 -30.63 15.78 13.80
CA MET A 1 -29.62 14.80 13.34
C MET A 1 -29.57 14.96 11.84
N ASN A 2 -28.47 15.51 11.32
CA ASN A 2 -28.20 15.37 9.89
C ASN A 2 -27.40 14.07 9.81
N GLU A 3 -28.03 13.02 9.32
CA GLU A 3 -27.31 11.82 8.89
C GLU A 3 -26.35 12.27 7.79
N ASN A 4 -25.06 12.02 7.98
CA ASN A 4 -24.10 12.24 6.92
C ASN A 4 -24.39 11.20 5.83
N PRO A 5 -24.42 11.60 4.54
CA PRO A 5 -24.67 10.64 3.48
C PRO A 5 -23.59 9.55 3.50
N THR A 6 -24.04 8.31 3.32
CA THR A 6 -23.19 7.12 3.24
C THR A 6 -22.18 7.27 2.10
N PRO A 7 -21.07 6.51 2.09
CA PRO A 7 -20.12 6.52 0.97
C PRO A 7 -20.77 6.22 -0.38
N GLN A 8 -21.76 5.32 -0.39
CA GLN A 8 -22.52 4.95 -1.59
C GLN A 8 -23.44 6.09 -2.05
N GLU A 9 -24.08 6.81 -1.12
CA GLU A 9 -24.88 8.00 -1.44
C GLU A 9 -24.01 9.15 -1.94
N LYS A 10 -22.85 9.41 -1.31
CA LYS A 10 -21.87 10.40 -1.79
C LYS A 10 -21.33 10.04 -3.18
N ALA A 11 -21.07 8.76 -3.43
CA ALA A 11 -20.65 8.29 -4.75
C ALA A 11 -21.78 8.45 -5.79
N ALA A 12 -23.02 8.09 -5.43
CA ALA A 12 -24.19 8.26 -6.28
C ALA A 12 -24.48 9.73 -6.60
N GLU A 13 -24.35 10.64 -5.63
CA GLU A 13 -24.50 12.09 -5.83
C GLU A 13 -23.44 12.63 -6.79
N ARG A 14 -22.17 12.21 -6.65
CA ARG A 14 -21.09 12.60 -7.57
C ARG A 14 -21.35 12.11 -8.99
N LEU A 15 -21.85 10.88 -9.14
CA LEU A 15 -22.20 10.29 -10.44
C LEU A 15 -23.44 10.96 -11.05
N ALA A 16 -24.42 11.32 -10.22
CA ALA A 16 -25.61 12.04 -10.66
C ALA A 16 -25.29 13.49 -11.10
N ALA A 17 -24.35 14.14 -10.41
CA ALA A 17 -23.89 15.49 -10.73
C ALA A 17 -23.08 15.54 -12.04
N ASP A 18 -22.40 14.45 -12.42
CA ASP A 18 -21.63 14.36 -13.65
C ASP A 18 -21.71 12.93 -14.24
N PRO A 19 -22.77 12.61 -14.99
CA PRO A 19 -22.98 11.27 -15.55
C PRO A 19 -21.87 10.81 -16.50
N GLY A 20 -21.12 11.76 -17.09
CA GLY A 20 -20.01 11.45 -17.99
C GLY A 20 -18.66 11.26 -17.29
N LEU A 21 -18.58 11.48 -15.97
CA LEU A 21 -17.32 11.43 -15.20
C LEU A 21 -16.64 10.07 -15.31
N VAL A 22 -17.40 8.98 -15.14
CA VAL A 22 -16.86 7.61 -15.19
C VAL A 22 -16.31 7.31 -16.58
N GLN A 23 -17.05 7.66 -17.62
CA GLN A 23 -16.63 7.40 -18.99
C GLN A 23 -15.36 8.19 -19.34
N ARG A 24 -15.29 9.49 -19.00
CA ARG A 24 -14.08 10.29 -19.24
C ARG A 24 -12.87 9.79 -18.45
N ARG A 25 -13.06 9.32 -17.21
CA ARG A 25 -11.99 8.70 -16.43
C ARG A 25 -11.51 7.40 -17.07
N LEU A 26 -12.43 6.52 -17.45
CA LEU A 26 -12.10 5.28 -18.14
C LEU A 26 -11.35 5.54 -19.46
N GLU A 27 -11.80 6.52 -20.26
CA GLU A 27 -11.13 6.91 -21.50
C GLU A 27 -9.71 7.44 -21.24
N ALA A 28 -9.52 8.26 -20.19
CA ALA A 28 -8.20 8.75 -19.79
C ALA A 28 -7.28 7.62 -19.32
N ASP A 29 -7.77 6.70 -18.49
CA ASP A 29 -7.02 5.54 -17.99
C ASP A 29 -6.61 4.61 -19.15
N LEU A 30 -7.53 4.34 -20.09
CA LEU A 30 -7.24 3.55 -21.28
C LEU A 30 -6.23 4.26 -22.21
N ALA A 31 -6.29 5.59 -22.31
CA ALA A 31 -5.33 6.39 -23.08
C ALA A 31 -3.93 6.37 -22.43
N GLU A 32 -3.82 6.41 -21.10
CA GLU A 32 -2.55 6.19 -20.39
C GLU A 32 -2.02 4.77 -20.64
N ALA A 33 -2.86 3.75 -20.48
CA ALA A 33 -2.49 2.36 -20.74
C ALA A 33 -2.12 2.07 -22.22
N ALA A 34 -2.58 2.90 -23.15
CA ALA A 34 -2.19 2.84 -24.56
C ALA A 34 -0.85 3.56 -24.84
N ARG A 35 -0.47 4.56 -24.02
CA ARG A 35 0.82 5.27 -24.12
C ARG A 35 1.98 4.42 -23.61
N VAL A 36 1.74 3.55 -22.62
CA VAL A 36 2.77 2.60 -22.17
C VAL A 36 2.95 1.51 -23.22
N GLU A 37 4.13 1.48 -23.83
CA GLU A 37 4.45 0.58 -24.93
C GLU A 37 4.40 -0.89 -24.45
N ARG A 38 3.49 -1.68 -25.05
CA ARG A 38 3.31 -3.11 -24.71
C ARG A 38 4.32 -3.98 -25.42
N THR A 39 5.57 -3.81 -25.11
CA THR A 39 6.59 -4.76 -25.55
C THR A 39 6.76 -5.81 -24.47
N GLY A 40 5.79 -6.72 -24.33
CA GLY A 40 6.03 -7.97 -23.62
C GLY A 40 7.35 -8.55 -24.14
N ILE A 41 8.29 -8.80 -23.25
CA ILE A 41 9.61 -9.27 -23.67
C ILE A 41 9.55 -10.77 -23.89
N ARG A 42 10.36 -11.26 -24.82
CA ARG A 42 10.51 -12.70 -25.03
C ARG A 42 11.91 -13.14 -24.64
N LEU A 43 12.00 -13.97 -23.63
CA LEU A 43 13.24 -14.56 -23.15
C LEU A 43 13.35 -16.02 -23.60
N SER A 44 14.58 -16.51 -23.76
CA SER A 44 14.81 -17.90 -24.14
C SER A 44 14.34 -18.84 -23.00
N PRO A 45 13.40 -19.79 -23.24
CA PRO A 45 12.89 -20.68 -22.19
C PRO A 45 13.95 -21.59 -21.57
N GLY A 46 15.07 -21.81 -22.27
CA GLY A 46 16.19 -22.63 -21.82
C GLY A 46 17.21 -21.90 -20.93
N LEU A 47 16.99 -20.64 -20.57
CA LEU A 47 17.90 -19.91 -19.68
C LEU A 47 18.01 -20.60 -18.31
N SER A 48 19.23 -20.62 -17.77
CA SER A 48 19.45 -20.96 -16.36
C SER A 48 18.72 -19.95 -15.46
N ARG A 49 18.60 -20.27 -14.17
CA ARG A 49 18.02 -19.33 -13.20
C ARG A 49 18.73 -17.98 -13.24
N ASP A 50 20.04 -17.97 -13.16
CA ASP A 50 20.84 -16.73 -13.14
C ASP A 50 20.74 -15.99 -14.48
N GLY A 51 20.81 -16.71 -15.60
CA GLY A 51 20.65 -16.11 -16.93
C GLY A 51 19.26 -15.52 -17.16
N LEU A 52 18.21 -16.11 -16.57
CA LEU A 52 16.86 -15.55 -16.61
C LEU A 52 16.78 -14.27 -15.77
N VAL A 53 17.36 -14.26 -14.56
CA VAL A 53 17.40 -13.07 -13.70
C VAL A 53 18.14 -11.93 -14.37
N ASP A 54 19.30 -12.19 -14.96
CA ASP A 54 20.10 -11.17 -15.67
C ASP A 54 19.31 -10.60 -16.86
N ALA A 55 18.63 -11.47 -17.62
CA ALA A 55 17.81 -11.04 -18.74
C ALA A 55 16.58 -10.21 -18.32
N LEU A 56 15.93 -10.59 -17.21
CA LEU A 56 14.82 -9.82 -16.60
C LEU A 56 15.29 -8.44 -16.15
N ARG A 57 16.44 -8.37 -15.46
CA ARG A 57 17.04 -7.10 -15.00
C ARG A 57 17.41 -6.19 -16.16
N ALA A 58 18.02 -6.75 -17.21
CA ALA A 58 18.38 -5.99 -18.41
C ALA A 58 17.17 -5.46 -19.18
N SER A 59 16.01 -6.09 -19.02
CA SER A 59 14.78 -5.77 -19.76
C SER A 59 13.69 -5.15 -18.88
N ALA A 60 14.01 -4.76 -17.65
CA ALA A 60 13.05 -4.37 -16.62
C ALA A 60 12.09 -3.24 -17.06
N ASP A 61 12.60 -2.25 -17.81
CA ASP A 61 11.80 -1.12 -18.31
C ASP A 61 10.79 -1.51 -19.41
N SER A 62 10.93 -2.70 -20.00
CA SER A 62 10.05 -3.19 -21.05
C SER A 62 9.01 -4.20 -20.53
N ILE A 63 9.16 -4.70 -19.30
CA ILE A 63 8.22 -5.67 -18.74
C ILE A 63 6.95 -4.94 -18.30
N THR A 64 5.82 -5.32 -18.90
CA THR A 64 4.50 -4.72 -18.66
C THR A 64 3.47 -5.79 -18.28
N TYR A 65 2.30 -5.35 -17.82
CA TYR A 65 1.15 -6.25 -17.62
C TYR A 65 0.63 -6.80 -18.95
N ASP A 66 0.08 -8.01 -18.93
CA ASP A 66 -0.49 -8.67 -20.11
C ASP A 66 -1.75 -7.98 -20.65
N HIS A 67 -2.49 -7.28 -19.78
CA HIS A 67 -3.76 -6.65 -20.12
C HIS A 67 -3.87 -5.22 -19.56
N PRO A 68 -4.35 -4.22 -20.34
CA PRO A 68 -4.43 -2.82 -19.89
C PRO A 68 -5.39 -2.61 -18.72
N VAL A 69 -6.52 -3.33 -18.69
CA VAL A 69 -7.47 -3.22 -17.58
C VAL A 69 -6.83 -3.74 -16.29
N LEU A 70 -6.01 -4.81 -16.38
CA LEU A 70 -5.25 -5.29 -15.22
C LEU A 70 -4.25 -4.23 -14.79
N ALA A 71 -3.51 -3.65 -15.74
CA ALA A 71 -2.53 -2.59 -15.47
C ALA A 71 -3.14 -1.40 -14.73
N VAL A 72 -4.23 -0.84 -15.24
CA VAL A 72 -4.95 0.28 -14.61
C VAL A 72 -5.51 -0.13 -13.25
N THR A 73 -6.09 -1.32 -13.14
CA THR A 73 -6.64 -1.82 -11.86
C THR A 73 -5.54 -1.94 -10.79
N GLN A 74 -4.37 -2.44 -11.18
CA GLN A 74 -3.21 -2.56 -10.29
C GLN A 74 -2.68 -1.17 -9.89
N ALA A 75 -2.56 -0.25 -10.84
CA ALA A 75 -2.18 1.14 -10.57
C ALA A 75 -3.12 1.81 -9.58
N LYS A 76 -4.43 1.79 -9.84
CA LYS A 76 -5.43 2.40 -8.96
C LYS A 76 -5.44 1.79 -7.55
N ARG A 77 -5.20 0.48 -7.46
CA ARG A 77 -5.22 -0.25 -6.19
C ARG A 77 -3.97 -0.02 -5.35
N TYR A 78 -2.79 0.02 -5.97
CA TYR A 78 -1.51 -0.05 -5.25
C TYR A 78 -0.68 1.22 -5.33
N HIS A 79 -1.11 2.24 -6.09
CA HIS A 79 -0.42 3.53 -6.14
C HIS A 79 -0.30 4.18 -4.76
N GLY A 80 -1.37 4.14 -3.97
CA GLY A 80 -1.39 4.63 -2.59
C GLY A 80 -0.45 3.87 -1.65
N ASP A 81 -0.01 2.66 -2.01
CA ASP A 81 0.92 1.84 -1.21
C ASP A 81 2.38 2.08 -1.62
N LEU A 82 2.64 2.77 -2.73
CA LEU A 82 4.00 3.09 -3.15
C LEU A 82 4.65 4.06 -2.16
N PRO A 83 5.98 4.06 -1.99
CA PRO A 83 6.65 5.10 -1.23
C PRO A 83 6.49 6.47 -1.90
N THR A 84 6.47 7.57 -1.14
CA THR A 84 6.15 8.91 -1.66
C THR A 84 7.07 9.31 -2.81
N GLY A 85 8.35 8.94 -2.73
CA GLY A 85 9.34 9.25 -3.77
C GLY A 85 9.14 8.49 -5.09
N GLU A 86 8.24 7.52 -5.13
CA GLU A 86 7.89 6.74 -6.32
C GLU A 86 6.42 6.91 -6.74
N ARG A 87 5.66 7.79 -6.07
CA ARG A 87 4.29 8.16 -6.45
C ARG A 87 4.28 9.28 -7.51
N SER A 88 3.20 9.32 -8.29
CA SER A 88 2.86 10.42 -9.20
C SER A 88 1.37 10.69 -9.18
N ASP A 89 0.95 11.92 -8.87
CA ASP A 89 -0.47 12.28 -8.80
C ASP A 89 -1.15 12.37 -10.17
N THR A 90 -0.37 12.43 -11.25
CA THR A 90 -0.88 12.63 -12.62
C THR A 90 -0.66 11.45 -13.54
N GLU A 91 0.23 10.52 -13.19
CA GLU A 91 0.63 9.37 -14.03
C GLU A 91 0.81 8.12 -13.17
N GLU A 92 -0.27 7.67 -12.53
CA GLU A 92 -0.25 6.58 -11.55
C GLU A 92 0.27 5.26 -12.15
N LEU A 93 -0.14 4.94 -13.38
CA LEU A 93 0.30 3.73 -14.06
C LEU A 93 1.79 3.81 -14.40
N SER A 94 2.24 4.96 -14.88
CA SER A 94 3.67 5.18 -15.19
C SER A 94 4.53 5.09 -13.93
N ALA A 95 4.07 5.66 -12.81
CA ALA A 95 4.73 5.54 -11.51
C ALA A 95 4.87 4.08 -11.07
N LEU A 96 3.78 3.30 -11.16
CA LEU A 96 3.80 1.88 -10.83
C LEU A 96 4.81 1.10 -11.68
N TYR A 97 4.84 1.32 -13.01
CA TYR A 97 5.82 0.65 -13.88
C TYR A 97 7.26 1.05 -13.56
N GLN A 98 7.53 2.32 -13.29
CA GLN A 98 8.87 2.77 -12.92
C GLN A 98 9.34 2.14 -11.61
N ALA A 99 8.44 2.07 -10.61
CA ALA A 99 8.71 1.42 -9.33
C ALA A 99 8.92 -0.09 -9.50
N ALA A 100 8.12 -0.75 -10.35
CA ALA A 100 8.27 -2.17 -10.68
C ALA A 100 9.59 -2.46 -11.39
N SER A 101 9.93 -1.69 -12.43
CA SER A 101 11.21 -1.81 -13.14
C SER A 101 12.39 -1.67 -12.19
N ARG A 102 12.36 -0.66 -11.30
CA ARG A 102 13.40 -0.47 -10.29
C ARG A 102 13.51 -1.66 -9.34
N THR A 103 12.38 -2.19 -8.86
CA THR A 103 12.35 -3.40 -8.03
C THR A 103 12.90 -4.63 -8.76
N LEU A 104 12.62 -4.81 -10.06
CA LEU A 104 13.19 -5.91 -10.84
C LEU A 104 14.71 -5.76 -11.03
N ARG A 105 15.18 -4.53 -11.29
CA ARG A 105 16.59 -4.23 -11.54
C ARG A 105 17.46 -4.39 -10.29
N GLU A 106 17.01 -3.83 -9.18
CA GLU A 106 17.80 -3.67 -7.94
C GLU A 106 17.44 -4.71 -6.87
N GLY A 107 16.26 -5.33 -6.98
CA GLY A 107 15.74 -6.25 -5.98
C GLY A 107 16.45 -7.60 -5.95
N GLU A 108 16.34 -8.24 -4.79
CA GLU A 108 16.78 -9.62 -4.56
C GLU A 108 15.69 -10.59 -5.00
N LEU A 109 16.06 -11.65 -5.72
CA LEU A 109 15.13 -12.72 -6.07
C LEU A 109 14.79 -13.54 -4.82
N THR A 110 13.56 -13.44 -4.33
CA THR A 110 13.10 -14.11 -3.10
C THR A 110 12.30 -15.37 -3.38
N ALA A 111 11.61 -15.44 -4.52
CA ALA A 111 10.89 -16.65 -4.93
C ALA A 111 11.11 -16.97 -6.41
N ASP A 112 11.15 -18.26 -6.71
CA ASP A 112 11.28 -18.81 -8.05
C ASP A 112 10.56 -20.15 -8.09
N ARG A 113 9.33 -20.14 -8.62
CA ARG A 113 8.44 -21.30 -8.59
C ARG A 113 7.91 -21.61 -9.99
N ARG A 114 7.85 -22.89 -10.33
CA ARG A 114 7.11 -23.37 -11.50
C ARG A 114 5.69 -23.72 -11.09
N VAL A 115 4.70 -23.23 -11.82
CA VAL A 115 3.29 -23.51 -11.57
C VAL A 115 2.89 -24.77 -12.34
N PRO A 116 2.53 -25.88 -11.66
CA PRO A 116 2.36 -27.20 -12.29
C PRO A 116 1.31 -27.26 -13.40
N HIS A 117 0.20 -26.53 -13.25
CA HIS A 117 -0.93 -26.59 -14.19
C HIS A 117 -0.88 -25.54 -15.30
N GLY A 118 -0.16 -24.44 -15.10
CA GLY A 118 0.01 -23.39 -16.10
C GLY A 118 1.29 -23.53 -16.93
N ASN A 119 2.22 -24.40 -16.51
CA ASN A 119 3.56 -24.56 -17.08
C ASN A 119 4.37 -23.24 -17.19
N HIS A 120 3.94 -22.19 -16.49
CA HIS A 120 4.67 -20.93 -16.38
C HIS A 120 5.51 -20.90 -15.10
N ARG A 121 6.47 -19.98 -15.07
CA ARG A 121 7.35 -19.73 -13.93
C ARG A 121 7.01 -18.37 -13.34
N ILE A 122 6.90 -18.30 -12.02
CA ILE A 122 6.71 -17.05 -11.28
C ILE A 122 8.01 -16.73 -10.55
N LEU A 123 8.53 -15.53 -10.76
CA LEU A 123 9.68 -15.00 -10.03
C LEU A 123 9.23 -13.78 -9.24
N GLU A 124 9.69 -13.67 -7.99
CA GLU A 124 9.38 -12.55 -7.10
C GLU A 124 10.67 -11.87 -6.65
N PHE A 125 10.71 -10.56 -6.79
CA PHE A 125 11.84 -9.71 -6.43
C PHE A 125 11.44 -8.77 -5.31
N HIS A 126 12.22 -8.71 -4.23
CA HIS A 126 12.00 -7.76 -3.15
C HIS A 126 13.07 -6.67 -3.15
N ARG A 127 12.64 -5.41 -2.99
CA ARG A 127 13.53 -4.25 -2.86
C ARG A 127 13.10 -3.43 -1.65
N GLN A 128 14.05 -2.97 -0.85
CA GLN A 128 13.79 -2.00 0.21
C GLN A 128 13.96 -0.58 -0.33
N PHE A 129 12.95 0.26 -0.10
CA PHE A 129 12.99 1.69 -0.35
C PHE A 129 13.21 2.43 0.98
N SER A 130 14.05 3.47 1.00
CA SER A 130 14.23 4.34 2.18
C SER A 130 13.41 5.62 2.02
N GLU A 131 12.41 5.78 2.89
CA GLU A 131 11.51 6.92 2.90
C GLU A 131 12.17 8.10 3.65
N GLY A 132 12.90 8.93 2.91
CA GLY A 132 13.55 10.13 3.46
C GLY A 132 14.57 9.84 4.58
N GLY A 133 15.10 8.62 4.66
CA GLY A 133 15.99 8.17 5.74
C GLY A 133 15.28 7.87 7.07
N LEU A 134 13.96 7.98 7.13
CA LEU A 134 13.17 7.82 8.35
C LEU A 134 12.79 6.37 8.63
N PHE A 135 12.30 5.70 7.59
CA PHE A 135 11.88 4.31 7.63
C PHE A 135 12.08 3.66 6.27
N THR A 136 12.04 2.34 6.23
CA THR A 136 12.03 1.56 5.00
C THR A 136 10.66 0.97 4.73
N VAL A 137 10.37 0.80 3.44
CA VAL A 137 9.23 0.02 2.93
C VAL A 137 9.77 -1.04 2.00
N THR A 138 9.33 -2.28 2.17
CA THR A 138 9.68 -3.39 1.27
C THR A 138 8.66 -3.46 0.14
N LEU A 139 9.12 -3.45 -1.10
CA LEU A 139 8.31 -3.59 -2.30
C LEU A 139 8.59 -4.94 -2.96
N SER A 140 7.56 -5.54 -3.53
CA SER A 140 7.62 -6.78 -4.28
C SER A 140 7.23 -6.54 -5.75
N ALA A 141 8.00 -7.09 -6.68
CA ALA A 141 7.64 -7.21 -8.08
C ALA A 141 7.58 -8.69 -8.46
N THR A 142 6.41 -9.12 -8.95
CA THR A 142 6.18 -10.50 -9.40
C THR A 142 6.09 -10.53 -10.91
N VAL A 143 6.88 -11.39 -11.55
CA VAL A 143 6.86 -11.60 -13.00
C VAL A 143 6.49 -13.04 -13.34
N ARG A 144 5.67 -13.20 -14.36
CA ARG A 144 5.32 -14.48 -14.95
C ARG A 144 6.09 -14.67 -16.25
N VAL A 145 6.73 -15.83 -16.38
CA VAL A 145 7.43 -16.28 -17.58
C VAL A 145 6.69 -17.48 -18.15
N GLU A 146 6.13 -17.29 -19.34
CA GLU A 146 5.37 -18.30 -20.07
C GLU A 146 6.27 -19.38 -20.70
N PRO A 147 5.73 -20.57 -21.03
CA PRO A 147 6.48 -21.63 -21.71
C PRO A 147 7.10 -21.20 -23.04
N ASP A 148 6.46 -20.25 -23.74
CA ASP A 148 6.92 -19.74 -25.02
C ASP A 148 8.01 -18.65 -24.90
N GLY A 149 8.35 -18.28 -23.67
CA GLY A 149 9.34 -17.26 -23.33
C GLY A 149 8.77 -15.87 -23.08
N SER A 150 7.47 -15.65 -23.27
CA SER A 150 6.85 -14.35 -23.00
C SER A 150 6.91 -14.02 -21.51
N VAL A 151 7.23 -12.77 -21.17
CA VAL A 151 7.31 -12.31 -19.78
C VAL A 151 6.37 -11.15 -19.54
N TRP A 152 5.63 -11.24 -18.44
CA TRP A 152 4.65 -10.24 -18.02
C TRP A 152 4.86 -9.87 -16.55
N LEU A 153 4.64 -8.61 -16.23
CA LEU A 153 4.45 -8.17 -14.84
C LEU A 153 3.11 -8.73 -14.37
N GLU A 154 3.14 -9.46 -13.26
CA GLU A 154 1.92 -9.99 -12.64
C GLU A 154 1.38 -8.99 -11.62
N GLU A 155 2.26 -8.47 -10.75
CA GLU A 155 1.94 -7.57 -9.65
C GLU A 155 3.15 -6.73 -9.22
N HIS A 156 2.89 -5.52 -8.73
CA HIS A 156 3.85 -4.71 -7.97
C HIS A 156 3.14 -4.07 -6.78
N ARG A 157 3.55 -4.45 -5.56
CA ARG A 157 2.89 -4.07 -4.30
C ARG A 157 3.77 -4.42 -3.10
N TRP A 158 3.29 -4.25 -1.87
CA TRP A 158 3.96 -4.83 -0.69
C TRP A 158 3.99 -6.37 -0.75
N PRO A 159 5.04 -7.04 -0.22
CA PRO A 159 5.09 -8.49 -0.13
C PRO A 159 3.84 -9.09 0.50
N SER A 160 3.28 -10.11 -0.14
CA SER A 160 1.94 -10.61 0.13
C SER A 160 1.85 -12.11 -0.21
N PRO A 161 1.85 -13.02 0.78
CA PRO A 161 1.93 -12.75 2.22
C PRO A 161 3.36 -12.43 2.66
N PRO A 162 3.56 -11.48 3.60
CA PRO A 162 4.90 -11.18 4.11
C PRO A 162 5.36 -12.20 5.16
N VAL A 163 6.66 -12.48 5.17
CA VAL A 163 7.35 -13.31 6.19
C VAL A 163 8.20 -12.49 7.16
N ARG A 164 8.33 -11.19 6.89
CA ARG A 164 9.03 -10.16 7.68
C ARG A 164 8.24 -8.86 7.61
N PRO A 165 8.44 -7.91 8.54
CA PRO A 165 7.73 -6.64 8.48
C PRO A 165 8.03 -5.92 7.17
N VAL A 166 6.98 -5.46 6.48
CA VAL A 166 7.11 -4.66 5.25
C VAL A 166 7.75 -3.32 5.58
N HIS A 167 7.33 -2.71 6.69
CA HIS A 167 7.85 -1.44 7.19
C HIS A 167 8.92 -1.67 8.27
N GLY A 168 10.06 -0.99 8.13
CA GLY A 168 11.16 -1.02 9.10
C GLY A 168 11.55 0.39 9.52
N ARG A 169 11.88 0.61 10.80
CA ARG A 169 12.35 1.92 11.26
C ARG A 169 13.85 2.10 10.96
N GLN A 170 14.24 3.31 10.54
CA GLN A 170 15.65 3.71 10.41
C GLN A 170 16.03 4.81 11.42
N ALA A 171 15.17 5.81 11.59
CA ALA A 171 15.36 6.94 12.48
C ALA A 171 14.90 6.66 13.93
N GLY A 172 15.33 7.49 14.88
CA GLY A 172 14.84 7.43 16.26
C GLY A 172 13.38 7.92 16.39
N SER A 173 12.69 7.55 17.47
CA SER A 173 11.28 7.96 17.68
C SER A 173 11.08 9.48 17.67
N HIS A 174 11.95 10.27 18.33
CA HIS A 174 11.86 11.73 18.29
C HIS A 174 12.05 12.29 16.88
N GLU A 175 12.99 11.75 16.12
CA GLU A 175 13.24 12.19 14.74
C GLU A 175 12.04 11.89 13.83
N LEU A 176 11.41 10.72 13.99
CA LEU A 176 10.16 10.39 13.29
C LEU A 176 9.02 11.33 13.67
N PHE A 177 8.84 11.65 14.95
CA PHE A 177 7.81 12.59 15.40
C PHE A 177 8.04 14.00 14.84
N ASP A 178 9.27 14.51 14.93
CA ASP A 178 9.62 15.83 14.43
C ASP A 178 9.51 15.91 12.89
N ALA A 179 9.85 14.83 12.19
CA ALA A 179 9.63 14.72 10.75
C ALA A 179 8.13 14.72 10.42
N ALA A 180 7.33 13.84 11.04
CA ALA A 180 5.89 13.76 10.81
C ALA A 180 5.19 15.10 11.07
N LEU A 181 5.57 15.80 12.15
CA LEU A 181 5.03 17.13 12.43
C LEU A 181 5.37 18.13 11.32
N ARG A 182 6.63 18.20 10.88
CA ARG A 182 7.01 19.10 9.77
C ARG A 182 6.25 18.75 8.49
N GLU A 183 6.15 17.47 8.17
CA GLU A 183 5.46 16.99 6.98
C GLU A 183 3.95 17.32 6.99
N LEU A 184 3.30 17.22 8.16
CA LEU A 184 1.90 17.61 8.34
C LEU A 184 1.63 19.11 8.07
N GLN A 185 2.66 19.96 7.99
CA GLN A 185 2.53 21.37 7.61
C GLN A 185 2.60 21.60 6.09
N HIS A 186 2.87 20.55 5.30
CA HIS A 186 3.11 20.65 3.87
C HIS A 186 2.10 19.78 3.11
N ASP A 187 1.13 20.42 2.46
CA ASP A 187 0.11 19.75 1.65
C ASP A 187 0.69 18.93 0.48
N ALA A 188 1.92 19.24 0.05
CA ALA A 188 2.63 18.48 -0.97
C ALA A 188 3.15 17.11 -0.48
N ILE A 189 3.12 16.84 0.82
CA ILE A 189 3.55 15.56 1.39
C ILE A 189 2.29 14.77 1.77
N PRO A 190 2.05 13.59 1.18
CA PRO A 190 0.87 12.78 1.46
C PRO A 190 0.68 12.51 2.96
N LEU A 191 -0.57 12.60 3.43
CA LEU A 191 -0.90 12.44 4.84
C LEU A 191 -0.44 11.07 5.40
N ASP A 192 -0.64 10.01 4.62
CA ASP A 192 -0.33 8.63 5.00
C ASP A 192 1.14 8.40 5.34
N ARG A 193 2.08 9.08 4.65
CA ARG A 193 3.49 9.04 5.00
C ARG A 193 3.73 9.54 6.43
N SER A 194 3.15 10.68 6.77
CA SER A 194 3.28 11.26 8.11
C SER A 194 2.61 10.38 9.17
N LEU A 195 1.45 9.81 8.87
CA LEU A 195 0.77 8.88 9.78
C LEU A 195 1.56 7.59 10.00
N THR A 196 2.20 7.05 8.96
CA THR A 196 3.13 5.92 9.07
C THR A 196 4.33 6.27 9.95
N ALA A 197 4.92 7.46 9.78
CA ALA A 197 6.02 7.91 10.64
C ALA A 197 5.59 8.02 12.11
N LEU A 198 4.38 8.54 12.39
CA LEU A 198 3.81 8.58 13.75
C LEU A 198 3.64 7.18 14.34
N LEU A 199 3.09 6.22 13.57
CA LEU A 199 2.94 4.84 14.02
C LEU A 199 4.29 4.22 14.38
N LEU A 200 5.28 4.31 13.48
CA LEU A 200 6.62 3.76 13.70
C LEU A 200 7.35 4.43 14.86
N ALA A 201 7.08 5.70 15.13
CA ALA A 201 7.63 6.41 16.28
C ALA A 201 7.09 5.85 17.60
N THR A 202 5.79 5.52 17.65
CA THR A 202 5.11 4.96 18.83
C THR A 202 5.46 3.50 19.08
N VAL A 203 5.36 2.64 18.07
CA VAL A 203 5.45 1.18 18.27
C VAL A 203 6.87 0.70 18.60
N GLN A 204 7.89 1.50 18.34
CA GLN A 204 9.30 1.09 18.56
C GLN A 204 10.06 2.00 19.54
N GLY A 205 9.38 2.88 20.28
CA GLY A 205 9.97 3.70 21.34
C GLY A 205 8.94 4.12 22.38
N GLY A 206 9.06 3.59 23.60
CA GLY A 206 8.13 3.79 24.71
C GLY A 206 8.23 5.15 25.43
N GLU A 207 8.77 6.19 24.78
CA GLU A 207 8.75 7.53 25.35
C GLU A 207 7.42 8.21 25.01
N GLY A 208 6.63 8.46 26.06
CA GLY A 208 5.34 9.12 25.92
C GLY A 208 5.50 10.51 25.31
N ILE A 209 4.75 10.77 24.24
CA ILE A 209 4.75 12.06 23.57
C ILE A 209 4.14 13.11 24.50
N GLY A 210 4.87 14.22 24.71
CA GLY A 210 4.41 15.32 25.56
C GLY A 210 3.09 15.95 25.07
N PRO A 211 2.28 16.55 25.96
CA PRO A 211 0.96 17.11 25.60
C PRO A 211 0.97 18.12 24.44
N GLY A 212 2.04 18.93 24.32
CA GLY A 212 2.17 19.93 23.25
C GLY A 212 2.26 19.32 21.84
N TYR A 213 2.85 18.13 21.71
CA TYR A 213 2.91 17.43 20.43
C TYR A 213 1.54 16.90 20.00
N ARG A 214 0.74 16.37 20.94
CA ARG A 214 -0.61 15.85 20.64
C ARG A 214 -1.50 16.94 20.07
N SER A 215 -1.49 18.13 20.68
CA SER A 215 -2.22 19.29 20.17
C SER A 215 -1.78 19.69 18.76
N ALA A 216 -0.46 19.70 18.50
CA ALA A 216 0.06 20.06 17.19
C ALA A 216 -0.29 19.05 16.08
N VAL A 217 -0.25 17.74 16.38
CA VAL A 217 -0.71 16.71 15.44
C VAL A 217 -2.21 16.87 15.18
N THR A 218 -3.01 17.03 16.24
CA THR A 218 -4.47 17.17 16.14
C THR A 218 -4.87 18.33 15.25
N GLU A 219 -4.27 19.51 15.47
CA GLU A 219 -4.55 20.71 14.68
C GLU A 219 -4.24 20.48 13.18
N ARG A 220 -3.09 19.89 12.87
CA ARG A 220 -2.65 19.69 11.47
C ARG A 220 -3.43 18.60 10.75
N VAL A 221 -3.72 17.49 11.42
CA VAL A 221 -4.57 16.43 10.86
C VAL A 221 -6.00 16.93 10.64
N THR A 222 -6.53 17.75 11.56
CA THR A 222 -7.85 18.38 11.40
C THR A 222 -7.89 19.27 10.16
N ALA A 223 -6.83 20.03 9.89
CA ALA A 223 -6.74 20.86 8.68
C ALA A 223 -6.73 20.03 7.39
N ARG A 224 -6.31 18.76 7.47
CA ARG A 224 -6.22 17.80 6.36
C ARG A 224 -7.33 16.75 6.39
N ARG A 225 -8.50 17.09 6.94
CA ARG A 225 -9.65 16.17 7.14
C ARG A 225 -9.98 15.33 5.91
N ARG A 226 -10.02 15.93 4.72
CA ARG A 226 -10.36 15.20 3.49
C ARG A 226 -9.40 14.04 3.22
N GLU A 227 -8.11 14.24 3.44
CA GLU A 227 -7.11 13.19 3.24
C GLU A 227 -7.19 12.11 4.33
N LEU A 228 -7.64 12.48 5.53
CA LEU A 228 -7.93 11.51 6.58
C LEU A 228 -9.14 10.65 6.20
N ASP A 229 -10.19 11.25 5.66
CA ASP A 229 -11.37 10.54 5.14
C ASP A 229 -10.94 9.58 4.01
N ASP A 230 -10.11 10.06 3.07
CA ASP A 230 -9.57 9.23 1.98
C ASP A 230 -8.70 8.06 2.52
N TYR A 231 -7.90 8.30 3.57
CA TYR A 231 -7.11 7.25 4.22
C TYR A 231 -7.97 6.20 4.94
N ALA A 232 -9.03 6.64 5.64
CA ALA A 232 -9.98 5.74 6.29
C ALA A 232 -10.72 4.86 5.26
N TRP A 233 -11.11 5.44 4.13
CA TRP A 233 -11.67 4.70 3.01
C TRP A 233 -10.69 3.64 2.47
N THR A 234 -9.42 3.98 2.25
CA THR A 234 -8.40 3.03 1.83
C THR A 234 -8.23 1.88 2.85
N ALA A 235 -8.26 2.18 4.14
CA ALA A 235 -8.22 1.14 5.19
C ALA A 235 -9.42 0.18 5.10
N HIS A 236 -10.61 0.69 4.81
CA HIS A 236 -11.81 -0.10 4.55
C HIS A 236 -11.71 -0.96 3.29
N GLU A 237 -11.20 -0.41 2.18
CA GLU A 237 -10.97 -1.19 0.95
C GLU A 237 -10.00 -2.36 1.17
N HIS A 238 -8.97 -2.16 1.98
CA HIS A 238 -8.06 -3.25 2.34
C HIS A 238 -8.73 -4.29 3.24
N ALA A 239 -9.52 -3.87 4.23
CA ALA A 239 -10.23 -4.77 5.12
C ALA A 239 -11.28 -5.63 4.39
N THR A 240 -11.95 -5.09 3.37
CA THR A 240 -12.96 -5.79 2.57
C THR A 240 -12.37 -6.65 1.43
N SER A 241 -11.06 -6.55 1.19
CA SER A 241 -10.38 -7.35 0.16
C SER A 241 -10.17 -8.81 0.58
N ASP A 242 -9.68 -9.64 -0.34
CA ASP A 242 -9.23 -11.00 0.01
C ASP A 242 -7.97 -10.93 0.89
N LEU A 243 -8.08 -11.40 2.14
CA LEU A 243 -7.05 -11.26 3.16
C LEU A 243 -6.07 -12.43 3.23
N GLU A 244 -6.28 -13.54 2.50
CA GLU A 244 -5.40 -14.72 2.57
C GLU A 244 -3.93 -14.32 2.38
N ASP A 245 -3.67 -13.46 1.39
CA ASP A 245 -2.34 -12.92 1.13
C ASP A 245 -2.16 -11.45 1.58
N ARG A 246 -3.23 -10.72 1.89
CA ARG A 246 -3.22 -9.25 2.10
C ARG A 246 -3.48 -8.78 3.52
N TRP A 247 -3.58 -9.71 4.47
CA TRP A 247 -3.82 -9.41 5.88
C TRP A 247 -2.89 -8.33 6.44
N TYR A 248 -1.61 -8.32 6.05
CA TYR A 248 -0.64 -7.35 6.56
C TYR A 248 -1.05 -5.92 6.23
N THR A 249 -1.44 -5.64 4.98
CA THR A 249 -1.84 -4.30 4.55
C THR A 249 -3.06 -3.83 5.34
N ALA A 250 -4.09 -4.66 5.44
CA ALA A 250 -5.29 -4.33 6.21
C ALA A 250 -4.97 -4.07 7.70
N CYS A 251 -4.17 -4.94 8.32
CA CYS A 251 -3.71 -4.78 9.70
C CYS A 251 -2.87 -3.51 9.91
N PHE A 252 -2.02 -3.17 8.93
CA PHE A 252 -1.15 -2.00 9.00
C PHE A 252 -1.94 -0.70 8.92
N HIS A 253 -2.81 -0.54 7.92
CA HIS A 253 -3.65 0.66 7.77
C HIS A 253 -4.57 0.86 8.98
N ARG A 254 -5.17 -0.23 9.50
CA ARG A 254 -5.95 -0.16 10.73
C ARG A 254 -5.13 0.28 11.95
N SER A 255 -3.87 -0.16 12.04
CA SER A 255 -2.95 0.26 13.12
C SER A 255 -2.55 1.74 13.01
N VAL A 256 -2.40 2.25 11.80
CA VAL A 256 -2.13 3.68 11.59
C VAL A 256 -3.30 4.53 12.11
N LEU A 257 -4.53 4.15 11.77
CA LEU A 257 -5.74 4.80 12.29
C LEU A 257 -5.83 4.71 13.81
N GLU A 258 -5.64 3.52 14.40
CA GLU A 258 -5.70 3.35 15.85
C GLU A 258 -4.68 4.23 16.57
N ASN A 259 -3.44 4.22 16.09
CA ASN A 259 -2.38 5.03 16.66
C ASN A 259 -2.72 6.52 16.60
N LEU A 260 -3.29 6.99 15.49
CA LEU A 260 -3.75 8.37 15.37
C LEU A 260 -4.85 8.70 16.40
N PHE A 261 -5.84 7.83 16.56
CA PHE A 261 -6.97 8.05 17.46
C PHE A 261 -6.57 8.04 18.92
N GLU A 262 -5.85 7.01 19.35
CA GLU A 262 -5.51 6.82 20.76
C GLU A 262 -4.41 7.79 21.23
N ASN A 263 -3.36 7.97 20.42
CA ASN A 263 -2.15 8.66 20.88
C ASN A 263 -2.16 10.15 20.57
N HIS A 264 -2.94 10.60 19.58
CA HIS A 264 -2.87 11.96 19.09
C HIS A 264 -4.20 12.71 19.17
N LEU A 265 -5.28 12.19 18.58
CA LEU A 265 -6.56 12.92 18.49
C LEU A 265 -7.36 12.88 19.79
N GLY A 266 -7.33 11.76 20.52
CA GLY A 266 -8.15 11.59 21.73
C GLY A 266 -9.62 11.93 21.47
N GLY A 267 -10.18 12.86 22.26
CA GLY A 267 -11.57 13.29 22.10
C GLY A 267 -11.90 13.99 20.78
N ALA A 268 -10.91 14.51 20.04
CA ALA A 268 -11.12 15.12 18.73
C ALA A 268 -11.45 14.09 17.64
N ALA A 269 -11.12 12.81 17.86
CA ALA A 269 -11.39 11.73 16.90
C ALA A 269 -12.89 11.67 16.54
N PHE A 270 -13.77 11.82 17.53
CA PHE A 270 -15.23 11.76 17.35
C PHE A 270 -15.82 12.84 16.43
N SER A 271 -15.10 13.95 16.19
CA SER A 271 -15.55 14.98 15.25
C SER A 271 -14.90 14.86 13.86
N LEU A 272 -13.88 14.03 13.74
CA LEU A 272 -13.03 13.95 12.55
C LEU A 272 -13.32 12.70 11.72
N VAL A 273 -13.50 11.57 12.37
CA VAL A 273 -13.76 10.28 11.71
C VAL A 273 -15.10 9.74 12.16
N ASP A 274 -15.87 9.20 11.21
CA ASP A 274 -17.11 8.53 11.55
C ASP A 274 -16.82 7.24 12.33
N ARG A 275 -17.53 7.05 13.43
CA ARG A 275 -17.39 5.85 14.23
C ARG A 275 -17.87 4.63 13.46
N GLU A 276 -18.90 4.79 12.63
CA GLU A 276 -19.46 3.72 11.81
C GLU A 276 -18.40 3.20 10.84
N ASP A 277 -17.65 4.08 10.16
CA ASP A 277 -16.56 3.69 9.25
C ASP A 277 -15.50 2.80 9.94
N VAL A 278 -15.13 3.12 11.18
CA VAL A 278 -14.13 2.35 11.95
C VAL A 278 -14.70 1.01 12.43
N GLU A 279 -15.97 1.00 12.85
CA GLU A 279 -16.65 -0.22 13.26
C GLU A 279 -16.83 -1.19 12.09
N GLU A 280 -17.15 -0.69 10.89
CA GLU A 280 -17.21 -1.50 9.66
C GLU A 280 -15.85 -2.13 9.33
N ILE A 281 -14.74 -1.38 9.42
CA ILE A 281 -13.39 -1.93 9.24
C ILE A 281 -13.14 -3.08 10.23
N ASP A 282 -13.46 -2.87 11.52
CA ASP A 282 -13.27 -3.86 12.56
C ASP A 282 -14.14 -5.12 12.35
N GLU A 283 -15.38 -4.97 11.88
CA GLU A 283 -16.28 -6.08 11.55
C GLU A 283 -15.74 -6.91 10.38
N GLU A 284 -15.31 -6.27 9.30
CA GLU A 284 -14.73 -6.94 8.14
C GLU A 284 -13.43 -7.68 8.51
N LEU A 285 -12.57 -7.07 9.32
CA LEU A 285 -11.37 -7.72 9.84
C LEU A 285 -11.69 -8.94 10.71
N ARG A 286 -12.67 -8.85 11.63
CA ARG A 286 -13.07 -10.01 12.45
C ARG A 286 -13.57 -11.16 11.58
N TYR A 287 -14.37 -10.85 10.57
CA TYR A 287 -14.92 -11.85 9.68
C TYR A 287 -13.84 -12.51 8.81
N ARG A 288 -12.96 -11.72 8.21
CA ARG A 288 -12.04 -12.18 7.15
C ARG A 288 -10.68 -12.64 7.63
N LEU A 289 -10.22 -12.17 8.80
CA LEU A 289 -8.98 -12.69 9.39
C LEU A 289 -9.16 -14.09 9.95
N SER A 290 -10.41 -14.53 10.17
CA SER A 290 -10.69 -15.89 10.62
C SER A 290 -10.18 -16.91 9.60
N GLY A 291 -9.14 -17.66 9.99
CA GLY A 291 -8.53 -18.70 9.16
C GLY A 291 -7.36 -18.24 8.28
N VAL A 292 -7.01 -16.95 8.30
CA VAL A 292 -5.74 -16.46 7.73
C VAL A 292 -4.58 -17.07 8.51
N LYS A 293 -3.50 -17.43 7.81
CA LYS A 293 -2.30 -18.03 8.40
C LYS A 293 -1.07 -17.17 8.11
N GLY A 294 -1.11 -15.95 8.60
CA GLY A 294 -0.02 -14.99 8.52
C GLY A 294 1.20 -15.44 9.32
N SER A 295 2.37 -14.96 8.93
CA SER A 295 3.60 -15.22 9.67
C SER A 295 3.67 -14.31 10.90
N PRO A 296 3.84 -14.84 12.13
CA PRO A 296 4.08 -14.00 13.32
C PRO A 296 5.32 -13.11 13.18
N ASN A 297 6.32 -13.56 12.42
CA ASN A 297 7.54 -12.80 12.15
C ASN A 297 7.32 -11.57 11.25
N ALA A 298 6.17 -11.48 10.59
CA ALA A 298 5.82 -10.32 9.77
C ALA A 298 5.16 -9.20 10.58
N VAL A 299 4.70 -9.46 11.81
CA VAL A 299 4.14 -8.41 12.68
C VAL A 299 5.25 -7.41 13.03
N PRO A 300 5.04 -6.09 12.81
CA PRO A 300 6.05 -5.11 13.17
C PRO A 300 6.38 -5.17 14.68
N PRO A 301 7.67 -5.12 15.07
CA PRO A 301 8.05 -5.18 16.48
C PRO A 301 7.42 -4.05 17.29
N GLY A 302 6.92 -4.41 18.48
CA GLY A 302 6.33 -3.48 19.45
C GLY A 302 4.90 -3.01 19.12
N MET A 303 4.23 -3.67 18.17
CA MET A 303 2.79 -3.48 17.97
C MET A 303 2.01 -3.68 19.29
N PRO A 304 1.05 -2.79 19.62
CA PRO A 304 0.32 -2.88 20.88
C PRO A 304 -0.54 -4.16 20.95
N PRO A 305 -0.64 -4.81 22.12
CA PRO A 305 -1.46 -6.02 22.28
C PRO A 305 -2.96 -5.83 22.00
N HIS A 306 -3.47 -4.60 22.11
CA HIS A 306 -4.87 -4.28 21.83
C HIS A 306 -5.16 -4.10 20.33
N HIS A 307 -4.13 -4.04 19.47
CA HIS A 307 -4.26 -4.16 18.01
C HIS A 307 -4.54 -5.64 17.66
N TRP A 308 -5.69 -6.14 18.10
CA TRP A 308 -6.04 -7.55 18.14
C TRP A 308 -6.00 -8.24 16.77
N TRP A 309 -6.22 -7.48 15.68
CA TRP A 309 -6.19 -7.99 14.31
C TRP A 309 -4.84 -8.62 13.93
N TRP A 310 -3.72 -8.14 14.48
CA TRP A 310 -2.42 -8.77 14.24
C TRP A 310 -2.36 -10.18 14.81
N ARG A 311 -2.98 -10.41 15.97
CA ARG A 311 -3.04 -11.73 16.62
C ARG A 311 -3.98 -12.66 15.87
N GLU A 312 -5.14 -12.18 15.42
CA GLU A 312 -6.07 -12.99 14.61
C GLU A 312 -5.45 -13.39 13.27
N ALA A 313 -4.65 -12.51 12.66
CA ALA A 313 -4.00 -12.81 11.38
C ALA A 313 -2.90 -13.88 11.47
N VAL A 314 -2.28 -14.07 12.63
CA VAL A 314 -1.10 -14.95 12.80
C VAL A 314 -1.29 -16.09 13.80
N GLY A 315 -2.47 -16.19 14.42
CA GLY A 315 -2.83 -17.19 15.44
C GLY A 315 -3.67 -18.32 14.89
#